data_AF-A0AA40VTG4-F1
#
_entry.id   AF-A0AA40VTG4-F1
#
_cell.length_a   1.000
_cell.length_b   1.000
_cell.length_c   1.000
_cell.angle_alpha   90.00
_cell.angle_beta   90.00
_cell.angle_gamma   90.00
#
_symmetry.space_group_name_H-M   'P 1'
#
loop_
_entity.id
_entity.type
_entity.pdbx_description
1 polymer ?
#
loop_
_entity_poly.entity_id
_entity_poly.type
_entity_poly.pdbx_seq_one_letter_code
_entity_poly.pdbx_strand_id
1 'polypeptide(L)'
;MRSIRFLVLTVSIVTLIALNSHWGSAVMALPPPEDTPEEILRTQIITEARSPIDGKPLTAAEYAELQAQLQKAPPPKLTSNLRQTLFLLRLRNALRQVFPFLNF
;
A
#
# COMPACT_ATOMS: atom_id res chain seq x y z
N MET A 1 -23.03 40.10 -50.15
CA MET A 1 -23.82 38.94 -49.66
C MET A 1 -22.96 37.83 -49.04
N ARG A 2 -21.75 37.53 -49.54
CA ARG A 2 -20.89 36.45 -48.99
C ARG A 2 -20.33 36.76 -47.60
N SER A 3 -19.84 37.98 -47.37
CA SER A 3 -19.28 38.44 -46.08
C SER A 3 -20.31 38.45 -44.93
N ILE A 4 -21.56 38.81 -45.21
CA ILE A 4 -22.65 38.84 -44.22
C ILE A 4 -22.96 37.41 -43.72
N ARG A 5 -22.90 36.41 -44.60
CA ARG A 5 -23.13 35.00 -44.23
C ARG A 5 -22.05 34.47 -43.29
N PHE A 6 -20.79 34.86 -43.50
CA PHE A 6 -19.68 34.47 -42.61
C PHE A 6 -19.82 35.11 -41.22
N LEU A 7 -20.27 36.37 -41.15
CA LEU A 7 -20.45 37.08 -39.88
C LEU A 7 -21.58 36.47 -39.04
N VAL A 8 -22.69 36.08 -39.67
CA VAL A 8 -23.79 35.38 -38.97
C VAL A 8 -23.32 34.01 -38.46
N LEU A 9 -22.50 33.31 -39.23
CA LEU A 9 -21.99 31.99 -38.87
C LEU A 9 -21.02 32.06 -37.68
N THR A 10 -20.12 33.05 -37.63
CA THR A 10 -19.20 33.22 -36.50
C THR A 10 -19.94 33.62 -35.23
N VAL A 11 -20.91 34.52 -35.31
CA VAL A 11 -21.75 34.89 -34.17
C VAL A 11 -22.49 33.67 -33.63
N SER A 12 -23.13 32.88 -34.50
CA SER A 12 -23.84 31.66 -34.09
C SER A 12 -22.94 30.64 -33.39
N ILE A 13 -21.70 30.47 -33.88
CA ILE A 13 -20.73 29.54 -33.29
C ILE A 13 -20.29 30.02 -31.90
N VAL A 14 -19.99 31.32 -31.76
CA VAL A 14 -19.58 31.90 -30.47
C VAL A 14 -20.69 31.76 -29.44
N THR A 15 -21.94 32.03 -29.83
CA THR A 15 -23.09 31.85 -28.93
C THR A 15 -23.23 30.39 -28.52
N LEU A 16 -23.08 29.43 -29.44
CA LEU A 16 -23.18 28.00 -29.13
C LEU A 16 -22.07 27.53 -28.17
N ILE A 17 -20.84 28.00 -28.35
CA ILE A 17 -19.72 27.68 -27.46
C ILE A 17 -19.95 28.29 -26.07
N ALA A 18 -20.40 29.54 -26.02
CA ALA A 18 -20.73 30.21 -24.77
C ALA A 18 -21.88 29.52 -24.03
N LEU A 19 -22.85 28.93 -24.74
CA LEU A 19 -23.91 28.12 -24.16
C LEU A 19 -23.45 26.76 -23.61
N ASN A 20 -22.36 26.19 -24.13
CA ASN A 20 -21.86 24.89 -23.67
C ASN A 20 -20.80 25.01 -22.57
N SER A 21 -20.17 26.17 -22.41
CA SER A 21 -19.08 26.36 -21.44
C SER A 21 -19.52 26.40 -19.97
N HIS A 22 -20.80 26.64 -19.69
CA HIS A 22 -21.35 26.61 -18.33
C HIS A 22 -21.81 25.24 -17.87
N TRP A 23 -21.70 24.20 -18.71
CA TRP A 23 -21.77 22.83 -18.22
C TRP A 23 -20.48 22.53 -17.47
N GLY A 24 -20.46 22.94 -16.19
CA GLY A 24 -19.39 22.59 -15.27
C GLY A 24 -19.24 21.07 -15.28
N SER A 25 -18.08 20.61 -15.72
CA SER A 25 -17.68 19.22 -15.54
C SER A 25 -17.74 18.94 -14.05
N ALA A 26 -18.72 18.15 -13.60
CA ALA A 26 -18.70 17.59 -12.27
C ALA A 26 -17.36 16.88 -12.15
N VAL A 27 -16.50 17.35 -11.25
CA VAL A 27 -15.16 16.79 -11.06
C VAL A 27 -15.38 15.39 -10.46
N MET A 28 -15.50 14.40 -11.33
CA MET A 28 -15.71 12.98 -11.02
C MET A 28 -14.51 12.32 -10.32
N ALA A 29 -13.46 13.10 -10.03
CA ALA A 29 -12.21 12.64 -9.43
C ALA A 29 -12.12 12.96 -7.93
N LEU A 30 -13.13 13.61 -7.33
CA LEU A 30 -13.17 13.74 -5.88
C LEU A 30 -13.63 12.41 -5.29
N PRO A 31 -12.90 11.86 -4.29
CA PRO A 31 -13.37 10.69 -3.57
C PRO A 31 -14.76 10.98 -2.96
N PRO A 32 -15.60 9.94 -2.79
CA PRO A 32 -16.86 10.05 -2.07
C PRO A 32 -16.69 10.84 -0.77
N PRO A 33 -17.64 11.73 -0.41
CA PRO A 33 -17.53 12.53 0.83
C PRO A 33 -17.56 11.69 2.11
N GLU A 34 -17.91 10.40 2.00
CA GLU A 34 -17.87 9.44 3.10
C GLU A 34 -16.47 8.82 3.30
N ASP A 35 -15.57 8.94 2.33
CA ASP A 35 -14.21 8.46 2.46
C ASP A 35 -13.39 9.43 3.32
N THR A 36 -12.78 8.90 4.39
CA THR A 36 -11.88 9.67 5.23
C THR A 36 -10.60 10.03 4.45
N PRO A 37 -10.22 11.31 4.37
CA PRO A 37 -8.99 11.72 3.72
C PRO A 37 -7.75 11.05 4.31
N GLU A 38 -6.75 10.80 3.46
CA GLU A 38 -5.49 10.17 3.87
C GLU A 38 -4.75 11.00 4.92
N GLU A 39 -4.85 12.32 4.87
CA GLU A 39 -4.23 13.23 5.83
C GLU A 39 -4.79 13.00 7.24
N ILE A 40 -6.08 12.65 7.34
CA ILE A 40 -6.71 12.29 8.60
C ILE A 40 -6.26 10.89 9.02
N LEU A 41 -6.24 9.91 8.10
CA LEU A 41 -5.77 8.55 8.40
C LEU A 41 -4.31 8.52 8.88
N ARG A 42 -3.44 9.37 8.31
CA ARG A 42 -2.03 9.49 8.73
C ARG A 42 -1.86 10.10 10.12
N THR A 43 -2.86 10.82 10.62
CA THR A 43 -2.84 11.40 11.97
C THR A 43 -3.57 10.53 13.00
N GLN A 44 -4.34 9.53 12.57
CA GLN A 44 -4.98 8.57 13.47
C GLN A 44 -3.92 7.69 14.14
N ILE A 45 -3.81 7.82 15.46
CA ILE A 45 -2.95 6.96 16.28
C ILE A 45 -3.67 5.62 16.43
N ILE A 46 -3.18 4.60 15.74
CA ILE A 46 -3.68 3.22 15.85
C ILE A 46 -3.42 2.75 17.29
N THR A 47 -4.43 2.88 18.14
CA THR A 47 -4.33 2.55 19.58
C THR A 47 -4.68 1.08 19.83
N GLU A 48 -5.38 0.48 18.89
CA GLU A 48 -5.77 -0.93 18.86
C GLU A 48 -4.66 -1.76 18.22
N ALA A 49 -3.80 -2.32 19.06
CA ALA A 49 -2.88 -3.36 18.64
C ALA A 49 -3.63 -4.70 18.60
N ARG A 50 -3.24 -5.61 17.72
CA ARG A 50 -3.67 -7.02 17.80
C ARG A 50 -2.56 -7.87 18.39
N SER A 51 -2.93 -8.84 19.22
CA SER A 51 -1.97 -9.80 19.77
C SER A 51 -1.22 -10.51 18.63
N PRO A 52 0.13 -10.53 18.62
CA PRO A 52 0.92 -11.27 17.63
C PRO A 52 0.69 -12.79 17.65
N ILE A 53 0.09 -13.30 18.72
CA ILE A 53 -0.11 -14.73 18.97
C ILE A 53 -1.52 -15.14 18.55
N ASP A 54 -2.53 -14.37 18.97
CA ASP A 54 -3.95 -14.76 18.86
C ASP A 54 -4.80 -13.83 17.99
N GLY A 55 -4.27 -12.68 17.53
CA GLY A 55 -4.99 -11.72 16.69
C GLY A 55 -6.15 -10.97 17.37
N LYS A 56 -6.32 -11.15 18.70
CA LYS A 56 -7.31 -10.44 19.52
C LYS A 56 -6.95 -8.96 19.70
N PRO A 57 -7.94 -8.06 19.82
CA PRO A 57 -7.68 -6.66 20.15
C PRO A 57 -7.01 -6.55 21.51
N LEU A 58 -5.98 -5.71 21.60
CA LEU A 58 -5.12 -5.53 22.75
C LEU A 58 -4.84 -4.03 22.91
N THR A 59 -4.85 -3.55 24.15
CA THR A 59 -4.50 -2.15 24.42
C THR A 59 -2.99 -1.93 24.29
N ALA A 60 -2.56 -0.68 24.06
CA ALA A 60 -1.14 -0.33 23.92
C ALA A 60 -0.29 -0.74 25.16
N ALA A 61 -0.87 -0.66 26.37
CA ALA A 61 -0.19 -1.05 27.60
C ALA A 61 0.00 -2.57 27.68
N GLU A 62 -1.06 -3.34 27.43
CA GLU A 62 -1.00 -4.80 27.40
C GLU A 62 -0.07 -5.32 26.29
N TYR A 63 0.00 -4.62 25.15
CA TYR A 63 0.95 -4.92 24.08
C TYR A 63 2.40 -4.72 24.53
N ALA A 64 2.70 -3.62 25.23
CA ALA A 64 4.04 -3.36 25.74
C ALA A 64 4.48 -4.44 26.76
N GLU A 65 3.57 -4.87 27.63
CA GLU A 65 3.82 -5.95 28.58
C GLU A 65 4.03 -7.30 27.88
N LEU A 66 3.18 -7.64 26.90
CA LEU A 66 3.32 -8.86 26.11
C LEU A 66 4.64 -8.89 25.35
N GLN A 67 5.02 -7.76 24.74
CA GLN A 67 6.29 -7.61 24.04
C GLN A 67 7.48 -7.78 24.99
N ALA A 68 7.41 -7.21 26.20
CA ALA A 68 8.43 -7.39 27.22
C ALA A 68 8.54 -8.86 27.70
N GLN A 69 7.45 -9.62 27.70
CA GLN A 69 7.48 -11.05 27.99
C GLN A 69 8.10 -11.85 26.84
N LEU A 70 7.73 -11.55 25.59
CA LEU A 70 8.24 -12.22 24.40
C LEU A 70 9.74 -11.99 24.20
N GLN A 71 10.25 -10.78 24.49
CA GLN A 71 11.67 -10.46 24.37
C GLN A 71 12.54 -11.13 25.45
N LYS A 72 11.97 -11.51 26.60
CA LYS A 72 12.72 -12.19 27.67
C LYS A 72 12.99 -13.66 27.36
N ALA A 73 12.20 -14.27 26.47
CA ALA A 73 12.42 -15.65 26.08
C ALA A 73 13.65 -15.71 25.15
N PRO A 74 14.73 -16.44 25.51
CA PRO A 74 15.82 -16.68 24.58
C PRO A 74 15.23 -17.39 23.36
N PRO A 75 15.68 -17.05 22.14
CA PRO A 75 15.18 -17.69 20.93
C PRO A 75 15.34 -19.21 21.09
N PRO A 76 14.30 -19.98 20.73
CA PRO A 76 14.32 -21.43 20.91
C PRO A 76 15.58 -21.99 20.25
N LYS A 77 16.43 -22.64 21.05
CA LYS A 77 17.66 -23.24 20.53
C LYS A 77 17.24 -24.36 19.57
N LEU A 78 17.60 -24.19 18.30
CA LEU A 78 17.43 -25.25 17.30
C LEU A 78 18.05 -26.56 17.83
N THR A 79 17.33 -27.66 17.67
CA THR A 79 17.84 -29.00 18.00
C THR A 79 19.16 -29.23 17.27
N SER A 80 20.09 -29.98 17.88
CA SER A 80 21.41 -30.23 17.29
C SER A 80 21.32 -30.84 15.89
N ASN A 81 20.33 -31.72 15.67
CA ASN A 81 20.04 -32.33 14.37
C ASN A 81 19.64 -31.28 13.30
N LEU A 82 18.68 -30.38 13.62
CA LEU A 82 18.25 -29.35 12.67
C LEU A 82 19.37 -28.36 12.34
N ARG A 83 20.21 -28.02 13.33
CA ARG A 83 21.39 -27.19 13.10
C ARG A 83 22.35 -27.84 12.10
N GLN A 84 22.61 -29.14 12.24
CA GLN A 84 23.48 -29.88 11.34
C GLN A 84 22.92 -29.95 9.92
N THR A 85 21.62 -30.25 9.80
CA THR A 85 20.94 -30.30 8.50
C THR A 85 20.98 -28.94 7.80
N LEU A 86 20.68 -27.85 8.50
CA LEU A 86 20.78 -26.50 7.95
C LEU A 86 22.21 -26.14 7.53
N PHE A 87 23.22 -26.55 8.30
CA PHE A 87 24.61 -26.36 7.95
C PHE A 87 24.96 -27.07 6.63
N LEU A 88 24.57 -28.34 6.47
CA LEU A 88 24.81 -29.11 5.26
C LEU A 88 24.08 -28.52 4.04
N LEU A 89 22.84 -28.03 4.22
CA LEU A 89 22.09 -27.35 3.16
C LEU A 89 22.78 -26.05 2.73
N ARG A 90 23.25 -25.23 3.68
CA ARG A 90 24.00 -24.01 3.38
C ARG A 90 25.30 -24.32 2.66
N LEU A 91 26.02 -25.34 3.10
CA LEU A 91 27.26 -25.79 2.45
C LEU A 91 27.00 -26.26 1.02
N ARG A 92 25.97 -27.10 0.81
CA ARG A 92 25.56 -27.55 -0.52
C ARG A 92 25.23 -26.37 -1.44
N ASN A 93 24.49 -25.38 -0.95
CA ASN A 93 24.14 -24.20 -1.73
C ASN A 93 25.38 -23.36 -2.07
N ALA A 94 26.29 -23.16 -1.11
CA ALA A 94 27.55 -22.46 -1.35
C ALA A 94 28.40 -23.18 -2.41
N LEU A 95 28.49 -24.51 -2.35
CA LEU A 95 29.20 -25.31 -3.34
C LEU A 95 28.59 -25.17 -4.73
N ARG A 96 27.25 -25.16 -4.85
CA ARG A 96 26.56 -24.92 -6.14
C ARG A 96 26.80 -23.51 -6.69
N GLN A 97 26.95 -22.51 -5.81
CA GLN A 97 27.24 -21.14 -6.21
C GLN A 97 28.69 -20.98 -6.70
N VAL A 98 29.66 -21.64 -6.06
CA VAL A 98 31.07 -21.59 -6.45
C VAL A 98 31.36 -22.48 -7.66
N PHE A 99 30.70 -23.64 -7.74
CA PHE A 99 30.89 -24.62 -8.80
C PHE A 99 29.59 -24.82 -9.60
N PRO A 100 29.31 -23.95 -10.59
CA PRO A 100 28.04 -23.95 -11.33
C PRO A 100 27.80 -25.23 -12.15
N PHE A 101 28.85 -26.03 -12.37
CA PHE A 101 28.81 -27.32 -13.07
C PHE A 101 28.36 -28.49 -12.18
N LEU A 102 28.20 -28.31 -10.86
CA LEU A 102 27.64 -29.32 -9.96
C LEU A 102 26.09 -29.37 -9.99
N ASN A 103 25.47 -28.54 -10.84
CA ASN A 103 24.04 -28.58 -11.12
C ASN A 103 23.77 -29.64 -12.19
N PHE A 104 23.71 -30.92 -11.79
CA PHE A 104 23.16 -32.02 -12.59
C PHE A 104 21.72 -32.31 -12.18
#